data_AF-A0A067MCQ4-F1
#
_entry.id   AF-A0A067MCQ4-F1
#
_cell.length_a   1.000
_cell.length_b   1.000
_cell.length_c   1.000
_cell.angle_alpha   90.00
_cell.angle_beta   90.00
_cell.angle_gamma   90.00
#
_symmetry.space_group_name_H-M   'P 1'
#
loop_
_entity.id
_entity.type
_entity.pdbx_description
1 polymer ?
#
loop_
_entity_poly.entity_id
_entity_poly.type
_entity_poly.pdbx_seq_one_letter_code
_entity_poly.pdbx_strand_id
1 'polypeptide(L)'
;VRALMDVILLAQYPTHTDKTLADLGDALAKFHQHKDAYVKAGGRMLPHFDIPKLHALLHYIMSIRQLGGLDGFSTESPERLHIDFAKKAYSVSNKRDYTVQMTRWLARQEAVVMLESY
;
A
#
# COMPACT_ATOMS: atom_id res chain seq x y z
N VAL A 1 -9.79 -1.01 -19.58
CA VAL A 1 -9.16 0.01 -18.69
C VAL A 1 -10.04 0.36 -17.51
N ARG A 2 -11.33 0.64 -17.70
CA ARG A 2 -12.27 1.07 -16.63
C ARG A 2 -12.38 0.11 -15.42
N ALA A 3 -12.60 -1.18 -15.65
CA ALA A 3 -12.85 -2.14 -14.55
C ALA A 3 -11.70 -2.24 -13.52
N LEU A 4 -10.44 -2.16 -13.94
CA LEU A 4 -9.31 -2.17 -13.01
C LEU A 4 -9.24 -0.89 -12.18
N MET A 5 -9.54 0.26 -12.80
CA MET A 5 -9.61 1.53 -12.08
C MET A 5 -10.74 1.52 -11.05
N ASP A 6 -11.90 0.97 -11.41
CA ASP A 6 -13.03 0.82 -10.49
C ASP A 6 -12.64 -0.03 -9.26
N VAL A 7 -11.90 -1.13 -9.46
CA VAL A 7 -11.37 -1.95 -8.35
C VAL A 7 -10.46 -1.13 -7.43
N ILE A 8 -9.50 -0.38 -7.99
CA ILE A 8 -8.55 0.43 -7.22
C ILE A 8 -9.28 1.52 -6.43
N LEU A 9 -10.19 2.24 -7.09
CA LEU A 9 -10.96 3.33 -6.47
C LEU A 9 -11.84 2.82 -5.33
N LEU A 10 -12.56 1.71 -5.54
CA LEU A 10 -13.42 1.13 -4.52
C LEU A 10 -12.59 0.59 -3.35
N ALA A 11 -11.45 -0.05 -3.60
CA ALA A 11 -10.55 -0.57 -2.57
C ALA A 11 -9.95 0.52 -1.68
N GLN A 12 -9.89 1.77 -2.15
CA GLN A 12 -9.37 2.91 -1.38
C GLN A 12 -10.41 3.54 -0.45
N TYR A 13 -11.64 3.03 -0.40
CA TYR A 13 -12.65 3.59 0.50
C TYR A 13 -12.27 3.35 1.96
N PRO A 14 -12.35 4.38 2.83
CA PRO A 14 -12.00 4.24 4.24
C PRO A 14 -13.00 3.35 5.00
N THR A 15 -14.20 3.16 4.44
CA THR A 15 -15.23 2.31 5.04
C THR A 15 -16.03 1.64 3.93
N HIS A 16 -16.38 0.38 4.16
CA HIS A 16 -17.12 -0.43 3.21
C HIS A 16 -18.48 -0.83 3.77
N THR A 17 -19.49 -0.75 2.91
CA THR A 17 -20.81 -1.39 3.08
C THR A 17 -20.87 -2.66 2.24
N ASP A 18 -21.84 -3.54 2.52
CA ASP A 18 -22.07 -4.73 1.67
C ASP A 18 -22.29 -4.37 0.20
N LYS A 19 -22.92 -3.22 -0.07
CA LYS A 19 -23.08 -2.71 -1.44
C LYS A 19 -21.73 -2.41 -2.08
N THR A 20 -20.87 -1.63 -1.42
CA THR A 20 -19.55 -1.30 -1.98
C THR A 20 -18.64 -2.53 -2.15
N LEU A 21 -18.82 -3.55 -1.30
CA LEU A 21 -18.10 -4.82 -1.45
C LEU A 21 -18.63 -5.65 -2.63
N ALA A 22 -19.94 -5.63 -2.87
CA ALA A 22 -20.53 -6.23 -4.07
C ALA A 22 -20.03 -5.51 -5.34
N ASP A 23 -20.03 -4.17 -5.34
CA ASP A 23 -19.51 -3.35 -6.44
C ASP A 23 -18.03 -3.66 -6.72
N LEU A 24 -17.22 -3.85 -5.68
CA LEU A 24 -15.81 -4.23 -5.79
C LEU A 24 -15.65 -5.62 -6.41
N GLY A 25 -16.48 -6.58 -6.00
CA GLY A 25 -16.51 -7.93 -6.58
C GLY A 25 -16.90 -7.92 -8.05
N ASP A 26 -17.94 -7.15 -8.40
CA ASP A 26 -18.40 -6.99 -9.78
C ASP A 26 -17.34 -6.34 -10.67
N ALA A 27 -16.65 -5.31 -10.17
CA ALA A 27 -15.55 -4.67 -10.88
C ALA A 27 -14.39 -5.65 -11.12
N LEU A 28 -14.05 -6.48 -10.13
CA LEU A 28 -13.01 -7.48 -10.24
C LEU A 28 -13.38 -8.60 -11.23
N ALA A 29 -14.63 -9.07 -11.21
CA ALA A 29 -15.15 -10.04 -12.16
C ALA A 29 -15.09 -9.49 -13.60
N LYS A 30 -15.53 -8.24 -13.81
CA LYS A 30 -15.44 -7.55 -15.11
C LYS A 30 -14.00 -7.41 -15.57
N PHE A 31 -13.07 -7.11 -14.67
CA PHE A 31 -11.65 -7.07 -15.02
C PHE A 31 -11.15 -8.43 -15.49
N HIS A 32 -11.45 -9.50 -14.76
CA HIS A 32 -11.04 -10.86 -15.14
C HIS A 32 -11.67 -11.35 -16.44
N GLN A 33 -12.89 -10.95 -16.76
CA GLN A 33 -13.57 -11.28 -18.01
C GLN A 33 -12.90 -10.62 -19.23
N HIS A 34 -12.35 -9.41 -19.05
CA HIS A 34 -11.84 -8.60 -20.17
C HIS A 34 -10.32 -8.49 -20.25
N LYS A 35 -9.57 -8.98 -19.25
CA LYS A 35 -8.10 -8.86 -19.20
C LYS A 35 -7.39 -9.44 -20.43
N ASP A 36 -7.91 -10.49 -21.04
CA ASP A 36 -7.28 -11.13 -22.21
C ASP A 36 -7.28 -10.22 -23.45
N ALA A 37 -8.17 -9.24 -23.52
CA ALA A 37 -8.15 -8.23 -24.57
C ALA A 37 -6.84 -7.43 -24.58
N TYR A 38 -6.19 -7.24 -23.42
CA TYR A 38 -4.89 -6.58 -23.34
C TYR A 38 -3.76 -7.40 -23.95
N VAL A 39 -3.78 -8.73 -23.78
CA VAL A 39 -2.82 -9.62 -24.42
C VAL A 39 -3.03 -9.60 -25.94
N LYS A 40 -4.28 -9.71 -26.38
CA LYS A 40 -4.65 -9.67 -27.80
C LYS A 40 -4.28 -8.34 -28.49
N ALA A 41 -4.37 -7.23 -27.76
CA ALA A 41 -3.98 -5.91 -28.25
C ALA A 41 -2.46 -5.65 -28.23
N GLY A 42 -1.65 -6.64 -27.83
CA GLY A 42 -0.19 -6.49 -27.75
C GLY A 42 0.29 -5.66 -26.55
N GLY A 43 -0.59 -5.33 -25.60
CA GLY A 43 -0.23 -4.57 -24.39
C GLY A 43 0.62 -5.37 -23.39
N ARG A 44 0.83 -6.66 -23.62
CA ARG A 44 1.68 -7.54 -22.81
C ARG A 44 2.31 -8.63 -23.67
N MET A 45 3.60 -8.90 -23.44
CA MET A 45 4.34 -9.96 -24.14
C MET A 45 4.07 -11.37 -23.60
N LEU A 46 3.75 -11.51 -22.32
CA LEU A 46 3.37 -12.80 -21.73
C LEU A 46 1.88 -13.11 -21.98
N PRO A 47 1.52 -14.37 -22.27
CA PRO A 47 0.15 -14.78 -22.62
C PRO A 47 -0.80 -14.88 -21.42
N HIS A 48 -0.37 -14.46 -20.23
CA HIS A 48 -1.11 -14.67 -18.98
C HIS A 48 -1.03 -13.45 -18.06
N PHE A 49 -1.89 -13.45 -17.05
CA PHE A 49 -2.04 -12.37 -16.07
C PHE A 49 -1.64 -12.77 -14.65
N ASP A 50 -0.68 -13.70 -14.52
CA ASP A 50 -0.19 -14.17 -13.22
C ASP A 50 0.81 -13.18 -12.62
N ILE A 51 0.31 -11.97 -12.35
CA ILE A 51 1.03 -10.95 -11.61
C ILE A 51 0.61 -11.12 -10.15
N PRO A 52 1.53 -11.39 -9.22
CA PRO A 52 1.21 -11.53 -7.80
C PRO A 52 0.35 -10.38 -7.25
N LYS A 53 0.63 -9.14 -7.67
CA LYS A 53 -0.16 -7.96 -7.29
C LYS A 53 -1.62 -8.00 -7.79
N LEU A 54 -1.88 -8.52 -8.98
CA LEU A 54 -3.25 -8.65 -9.50
C LEU A 54 -3.97 -9.83 -8.85
N HIS A 55 -3.25 -10.91 -8.55
CA HIS A 55 -3.79 -12.04 -7.80
C HIS A 55 -4.21 -11.61 -6.38
N ALA A 56 -3.42 -10.76 -5.73
CA ALA A 56 -3.73 -10.24 -4.40
C ALA A 56 -5.09 -9.53 -4.32
N LEU A 57 -5.57 -8.92 -5.42
CA LEU A 57 -6.88 -8.25 -5.47
C LEU A 57 -8.04 -9.21 -5.18
N LEU A 58 -7.89 -10.51 -5.49
CA LEU A 58 -8.89 -11.55 -5.18
C LEU A 58 -9.13 -11.69 -3.67
N HIS A 59 -8.12 -11.36 -2.86
CA HIS A 59 -8.20 -11.46 -1.41
C HIS A 59 -8.73 -10.19 -0.76
N TYR A 60 -8.88 -9.07 -1.50
CA TYR A 60 -9.23 -7.77 -0.91
C TYR A 60 -10.58 -7.79 -0.21
N ILE A 61 -11.61 -8.39 -0.81
CA ILE A 61 -12.94 -8.45 -0.18
C ILE A 61 -12.89 -9.22 1.14
N MET A 62 -12.16 -10.34 1.18
CA MET A 62 -11.99 -11.13 2.41
C MET A 62 -11.21 -10.34 3.46
N SER A 63 -10.09 -9.74 3.07
CA SER A 63 -9.27 -8.91 3.96
C SER A 63 -10.06 -7.74 4.51
N ILE A 64 -10.88 -7.07 3.69
CA ILE A 64 -11.70 -5.94 4.14
C ILE A 64 -12.73 -6.39 5.17
N ARG A 65 -13.38 -7.53 4.96
CA ARG A 65 -14.34 -8.09 5.92
C ARG A 65 -13.70 -8.48 7.25
N GLN A 66 -12.45 -8.92 7.24
CA GLN A 66 -11.74 -9.40 8.44
C GLN A 66 -11.01 -8.29 9.19
N LEU A 67 -10.45 -7.31 8.48
CA LEU A 67 -9.48 -6.35 9.01
C LEU A 67 -9.94 -4.89 8.89
N GLY A 68 -11.07 -4.62 8.22
CA GLY A 68 -11.54 -3.27 7.96
C GLY A 68 -10.99 -2.68 6.65
N GLY A 69 -11.06 -1.36 6.49
CA GLY A 69 -10.56 -0.67 5.29
C GLY A 69 -9.09 -0.99 4.97
N LEU A 70 -8.72 -0.86 3.69
CA LEU A 70 -7.35 -1.10 3.25
C LEU A 70 -6.41 0.09 3.52
N ASP A 71 -6.93 1.21 4.01
CA ASP A 71 -6.21 2.43 4.35
C ASP A 71 -5.11 2.18 5.42
N GLY A 72 -5.39 1.31 6.38
CA GLY A 72 -4.42 0.90 7.41
C GLY A 72 -3.26 0.03 6.90
N PHE A 73 -3.32 -0.47 5.66
CA PHE A 73 -2.31 -1.35 5.07
C PHE A 73 -1.42 -0.65 4.04
N SER A 74 -1.65 0.64 3.78
CA SER A 74 -0.78 1.42 2.89
C SER A 74 0.62 1.54 3.47
N THR A 75 1.64 1.28 2.65
CA THR A 75 3.04 1.48 3.03
C THR A 75 3.50 2.92 2.89
N GLU A 76 2.70 3.81 2.31
CA GLU A 76 3.10 5.20 2.03
C GLU A 76 3.50 5.96 3.31
N SER A 77 2.65 5.90 4.34
CA SER A 77 2.92 6.52 5.64
C SER A 77 4.15 5.93 6.34
N PRO A 78 4.24 4.60 6.56
CA PRO A 78 5.43 4.03 7.22
C PRO A 78 6.69 4.18 6.37
N GLU A 79 6.62 4.18 5.03
CA GLU A 79 7.78 4.43 4.17
C GLU A 79 8.27 5.86 4.29
N ARG A 80 7.37 6.84 4.41
CA ARG A 80 7.74 8.23 4.70
C ARG A 80 8.43 8.33 6.05
N LEU A 81 7.86 7.74 7.10
CA LEU A 81 8.46 7.71 8.44
C LEU A 81 9.82 6.98 8.42
N HIS A 82 9.97 5.93 7.62
CA HIS A 82 11.23 5.20 7.49
C HIS A 82 12.35 6.05 6.86
N ILE A 83 12.02 6.98 5.95
CA ILE A 83 13.00 7.95 5.45
C ILE A 83 13.47 8.86 6.58
N ASP A 84 12.53 9.44 7.33
CA ASP A 84 12.83 10.45 8.35
C ASP A 84 13.49 9.86 9.60
N PHE A 85 13.05 8.68 10.03
CA PHE A 85 13.48 8.08 11.29
C PHE A 85 14.53 6.99 11.16
N ALA A 86 14.58 6.27 10.03
CA ALA A 86 15.59 5.22 9.84
C ALA A 86 16.72 5.68 8.92
N LYS A 87 16.42 6.13 7.69
CA LYS A 87 17.47 6.47 6.71
C LYS A 87 18.33 7.65 7.16
N LYS A 88 17.72 8.75 7.63
CA LYS A 88 18.48 9.91 8.16
C LYS A 88 19.32 9.52 9.37
N ALA A 89 18.70 8.87 10.36
CA ALA A 89 19.40 8.41 11.58
C ALA A 89 20.57 7.48 11.26
N TYR A 90 20.39 6.55 10.32
CA TYR A 90 21.44 5.64 9.89
C TYR A 90 22.57 6.38 9.17
N SER A 91 22.24 7.33 8.29
CA SER A 91 23.21 8.10 7.49
C SER A 91 24.19 8.92 8.34
N VAL A 92 23.74 9.43 9.49
CA VAL A 92 24.56 10.21 10.43
C VAL A 92 25.27 9.36 11.47
N SER A 93 24.95 8.06 11.54
CA SER A 93 25.63 7.12 12.43
C SER A 93 27.00 6.74 11.88
N ASN A 94 27.91 6.31 12.75
CA ASN A 94 29.18 5.71 12.32
C ASN A 94 29.03 4.24 11.88
N LYS A 95 27.79 3.72 11.80
CA LYS A 95 27.41 2.35 11.41
C LYS A 95 27.89 1.22 12.33
N ARG A 96 28.56 1.52 13.45
CA ARG A 96 28.89 0.55 14.51
C ARG A 96 27.87 0.65 15.63
N ASP A 97 27.28 -0.47 16.05
CA ASP A 97 26.18 -0.46 17.04
C ASP A 97 25.08 0.57 16.67
N TYR A 98 24.73 0.60 15.38
CA TYR A 98 23.92 1.65 14.77
C TYR A 98 22.54 1.80 15.42
N THR A 99 21.95 0.72 15.93
CA THR A 99 20.65 0.77 16.62
C THR A 99 20.69 1.72 17.81
N VAL A 100 21.73 1.64 18.66
CA VAL A 100 21.87 2.52 19.84
C VAL A 100 22.04 3.97 19.42
N GLN A 101 22.80 4.22 18.35
CA GLN A 101 23.01 5.57 17.83
C GLN A 101 21.75 6.16 17.21
N MET A 102 21.01 5.36 16.43
CA MET A 102 19.76 5.76 15.81
C MET A 102 18.70 6.07 16.88
N THR A 103 18.55 5.24 17.91
CA THR A 103 17.62 5.50 19.03
C THR A 103 17.99 6.79 19.76
N ARG A 104 19.28 7.03 20.05
CA ARG A 104 19.73 8.29 20.66
C ARG A 104 19.51 9.49 19.75
N TRP A 105 19.70 9.34 18.44
CA TRP A 105 19.44 10.39 17.48
C TRP A 105 17.95 10.77 17.46
N LEU A 106 17.06 9.77 17.43
CA LEU A 106 15.61 9.98 17.48
C LEU A 106 15.18 10.72 18.75
N ALA A 107 15.64 10.26 19.92
CA ALA A 107 15.34 10.91 21.21
C ALA A 107 15.77 12.39 21.23
N ARG A 108 16.89 12.72 20.57
CA ARG A 108 17.35 14.12 20.43
C ARG A 108 16.46 14.92 19.48
N GLN A 109 16.02 14.34 18.36
CA GLN A 109 15.09 15.01 17.45
C GLN A 109 13.75 15.30 18.14
N GLU A 110 13.21 14.33 18.89
CA GLU A 110 11.98 14.51 19.67
C GLU A 110 12.11 15.63 20.70
N ALA A 111 13.23 15.71 21.41
CA ALA A 111 13.49 16.78 22.38
C ALA A 111 13.53 18.18 21.73
N VAL A 112 14.13 18.30 20.54
CA VAL A 112 14.17 19.56 19.79
C VAL A 112 12.77 19.95 19.32
N VAL A 113 12.02 19.02 18.72
CA VAL A 113 10.65 19.27 18.26
C VAL A 113 9.73 19.69 19.42
N MET A 114 9.85 19.02 20.58
CA MET A 114 9.10 19.42 21.78
C MET A 114 9.48 20.85 22.21
N LEU A 115 10.76 21.20 22.23
CA LEU A 115 11.19 22.56 22.60
C LEU A 115 10.66 23.63 21.64
N GLU A 116 10.66 23.36 20.32
CA GLU A 116 10.14 24.28 19.30
C GLU A 116 8.61 24.46 19.35
N SER A 117 7.89 23.53 20.00
CA SER A 117 6.43 23.59 20.15
C SER A 117 5.95 24.43 21.35
N TYR A 118 6.87 24.92 22.19
CA TYR A 118 6.61 25.85 23.30
C TYR A 118 6.86 27.30 22.88
#